data_AF-A0A926PK71-F1
#
_entry.id   AF-A0A926PK71-F1
#
_cell.length_a   1.000
_cell.length_b   1.000
_cell.length_c   1.000
_cell.angle_alpha   90.00
_cell.angle_beta   90.00
_cell.angle_gamma   90.00
#
_symmetry.space_group_name_H-M   'P 1'
#
loop_
_entity.id
_entity.type
_entity.pdbx_description
1 polymer ?
#
loop_
_entity_poly.entity_id
_entity_poly.type
_entity_poly.pdbx_seq_one_letter_code
_entity_poly.pdbx_strand_id
1 'polypeptide(L)' 'MSPIHQIILGELQKFPLEKQGEVLNFIESLQQTTETKLGRPMLRGIWANVEEITEEDIAEVRQEVWSNFSREIE' A
#
# COMPACT_ATOMS: atom_id res chain seq x y z
N MET A 1 -34.59 7.51 0.29
CA MET A 1 -33.79 7.04 -0.87
C MET A 1 -33.21 8.28 -1.55
N SER A 2 -31.88 8.39 -1.65
CA SER A 2 -31.27 9.57 -2.29
C SER A 2 -31.62 9.60 -3.79
N PRO A 3 -31.89 10.78 -4.40
CA PRO A 3 -32.26 10.89 -5.82
C PRO A 3 -31.25 10.22 -6.76
N ILE A 4 -29.98 10.12 -6.37
CA ILE A 4 -28.94 9.46 -7.15
C ILE A 4 -29.11 7.94 -7.24
N HIS A 5 -29.70 7.29 -6.23
CA HIS A 5 -29.91 5.84 -6.25
C HIS A 5 -30.92 5.44 -7.33
N GLN A 6 -31.94 6.26 -7.55
CA GLN A 6 -32.97 6.00 -8.57
C GLN A 6 -32.41 6.13 -9.99
N ILE A 7 -31.53 7.11 -10.21
CA ILE A 7 -30.85 7.30 -11.50
C ILE A 7 -29.94 6.11 -11.79
N ILE A 8 -29.15 5.69 -10.80
CA ILE A 8 -28.24 4.54 -10.92
C ILE A 8 -29.03 3.27 -11.27
N LEU A 9 -30.16 2.99 -10.58
CA LEU A 9 -31.01 1.85 -10.88
C LEU A 9 -31.62 1.91 -12.28
N GLY A 10 -32.07 3.09 -12.72
CA GLY A 10 -32.63 3.29 -14.05
C GLY A 10 -31.62 3.06 -15.17
N GLU A 11 -30.36 3.44 -14.97
CA GLU A 11 -29.28 3.17 -15.93
C GLU A 11 -28.83 1.70 -15.88
N LEU A 12 -28.74 1.08 -14.69
CA LEU A 12 -28.42 -0.35 -14.52
C LEU A 12 -29.39 -1.28 -15.26
N GLN A 13 -30.68 -0.96 -15.25
CA GLN A 13 -31.69 -1.74 -15.97
C GLN A 13 -31.53 -1.70 -17.49
N LYS A 14 -30.87 -0.67 -18.04
CA LYS A 14 -30.62 -0.56 -19.49
C LYS A 14 -29.40 -1.37 -19.94
N PHE A 15 -28.54 -1.77 -19.01
CA PHE A 15 -27.34 -2.54 -19.33
C PHE A 15 -27.63 -4.05 -19.43
N PRO A 16 -27.01 -4.75 -20.39
CA PRO A 16 -27.03 -6.21 -20.44
C PRO A 16 -26.31 -6.81 -19.22
N LEU A 17 -26.66 -8.06 -18.89
CA LEU A 17 -26.23 -8.75 -17.65
C LEU A 17 -24.71 -8.71 -17.43
N GLU A 18 -23.93 -8.84 -18.51
CA GLU A 18 -22.45 -8.79 -18.48
C GLU A 18 -21.93 -7.46 -17.92
N LYS A 19 -22.53 -6.34 -18.34
CA LYS A 19 -22.13 -5.00 -17.90
C LYS A 19 -22.61 -4.67 -16.48
N GLN A 20 -23.66 -5.33 -16.01
CA GLN A 20 -24.08 -5.20 -14.61
C GLN A 20 -23.03 -5.80 -13.66
N GLY A 21 -22.35 -6.88 -14.08
CA GLY A 21 -21.21 -7.45 -13.36
C GLY A 21 -20.03 -6.48 -13.27
N GLU A 22 -19.70 -5.76 -14.34
CA GLU A 22 -18.65 -4.72 -14.31
C GLU A 22 -18.96 -3.58 -13.34
N VAL A 23 -20.24 -3.17 -13.25
CA VAL A 23 -20.68 -2.14 -12.29
C VAL A 23 -20.52 -2.63 -10.85
N LEU A 24 -20.82 -3.91 -10.58
CA LEU A 24 -20.59 -4.50 -9.25
C LEU A 24 -19.10 -4.50 -8.90
N ASN A 25 -18.23 -4.93 -9.81
CA ASN A 25 -16.77 -4.91 -9.62
C ASN A 25 -16.26 -3.48 -9.36
N PHE A 26 -16.81 -2.49 -10.05
CA PHE A 26 -16.45 -1.08 -9.84
C PHE A 26 -16.86 -0.60 -8.45
N ILE A 27 -18.07 -0.92 -7.98
CA ILE A 27 -18.54 -0.57 -6.63
C ILE A 27 -17.63 -1.21 -5.57
N GLU A 28 -17.24 -2.47 -5.75
CA GLU A 28 -16.31 -3.16 -4.85
C GLU A 28 -14.96 -2.44 -4.78
N SER A 29 -14.43 -2.00 -5.94
CA SER A 29 -13.18 -1.23 -5.98
C SER A 29 -13.27 0.12 -5.26
N LEU A 30 -14.43 0.77 -5.29
CA LEU A 30 -14.66 2.01 -4.56
C LEU A 30 -14.66 1.78 -3.04
N GLN A 31 -15.19 0.65 -2.58
CA GLN A 31 -15.16 0.28 -1.16
C GLN A 31 -13.73 -0.01 -0.69
N GLN A 32 -12.98 -0.81 -1.47
CA GLN A 32 -11.58 -1.15 -1.15
C GLN A 32 -10.66 0.09 -1.11
N THR A 33 -10.88 1.07 -2.01
CA THR A 33 -10.11 2.33 -2.00
C THR A 33 -10.44 3.24 -0.83
N THR A 34 -11.67 3.18 -0.29
CA THR A 34 -12.02 3.88 0.95
C THR A 34 -11.39 3.23 2.18
N GLU A 35 -11.28 1.90 2.22
CA GLU A 35 -10.63 1.17 3.32
C GLU A 35 -9.11 1.36 3.30
N THR A 36 -8.49 1.39 2.12
CA THR A 36 -7.04 1.60 1.97
C THR A 36 -6.60 3.03 2.31
N LYS A 37 -7.54 4.00 2.36
CA LYS A 37 -7.28 5.39 2.77
C LYS A 37 -7.22 5.58 4.29
N LEU A 38 -7.49 4.54 5.09
CA LEU A 38 -7.17 4.53 6.52
C LEU A 38 -5.64 4.42 6.70
N GLY A 39 -4.96 5.56 6.51
CA GLY A 39 -3.65 5.87 7.05
C GLY A 39 -2.56 4.80 6.84
N ARG A 40 -1.94 4.78 5.66
CA ARG A 40 -0.52 4.37 5.64
C ARG A 40 0.23 5.38 6.51
N PRO A 41 0.89 4.97 7.62
CA PRO A 41 1.68 5.90 8.40
C PRO A 41 2.66 6.57 7.44
N MET A 42 2.63 7.89 7.43
CA MET A 42 3.46 8.69 6.57
C MET A 42 4.91 8.35 6.91
N LEU A 43 5.64 7.71 5.98
CA LEU A 43 7.02 7.24 6.19
C LEU A 43 7.95 8.35 6.70
N ARG A 44 7.56 9.62 6.53
CA ARG A 44 8.21 10.80 7.11
C ARG A 44 8.50 10.69 8.61
N GLY A 45 7.67 9.99 9.41
CA GLY A 45 7.93 9.81 10.84
C GLY A 45 8.94 8.69 11.17
N ILE A 46 9.08 7.70 10.28
CA ILE A 46 9.98 6.55 10.50
C ILE A 46 11.44 6.98 10.28
N TRP A 47 11.68 7.92 9.36
CA TRP A 47 13.01 8.42 9.01
C TRP A 47 13.39 9.68 9.79
N ALA A 48 12.49 10.22 10.63
CA ALA A 48 12.72 11.45 11.38
C ALA A 48 13.76 11.31 12.50
N ASN A 49 14.02 10.08 12.95
CA ASN A 49 14.96 9.77 14.04
C ASN A 49 16.17 8.96 13.56
N VAL A 50 16.42 8.90 12.25
CA VAL A 50 17.63 8.26 11.73
C VAL A 50 18.75 9.29 11.86
N GLU A 51 19.71 9.00 12.73
CA GLU A 51 20.94 9.78 12.86
C GLU A 51 21.72 9.76 11.53
N GLU A 52 22.49 10.81 11.26
CA GLU A 52 23.28 10.91 10.03
C GLU A 52 24.32 9.79 10.00
N ILE A 53 24.14 8.82 9.09
CA ILE A 53 25.07 7.70 8.92
C ILE A 53 26.30 8.24 8.17
N THR A 54 27.45 8.22 8.82
CA THR A 54 28.73 8.65 8.24
C THR A 54 29.41 7.50 7.49
N GLU A 55 30.42 7.82 6.67
CA GLU A 55 31.19 6.79 5.96
C GLU A 55 31.95 5.88 6.96
N GLU A 56 32.37 6.45 8.09
CA GLU A 56 33.00 5.75 9.19
C GLU A 56 32.06 4.70 9.81
N ASP A 57 30.79 5.05 10.04
CA ASP A 57 29.79 4.12 10.59
C ASP A 57 29.53 2.94 9.63
N ILE A 58 29.53 3.20 8.32
CA ILE A 58 29.36 2.16 7.30
C ILE A 58 30.58 1.24 7.24
N ALA A 59 31.78 1.80 7.36
CA ALA A 59 33.03 1.05 7.34
C ALA A 59 33.17 0.14 8.57
N GLU A 60 32.81 0.64 9.76
CA GLU A 60 32.82 -0.13 11.00
C GLU A 60 31.87 -1.33 10.93
N VAL A 61 30.60 -1.11 10.54
CA VAL A 61 29.61 -2.19 10.41
C VAL A 61 30.01 -3.19 9.33
N ARG A 62 30.56 -2.74 8.20
CA ARG A 62 31.08 -3.65 7.16
C ARG A 62 32.21 -4.51 7.70
N GLN A 63 33.14 -3.92 8.45
CA GLN A 63 34.22 -4.68 9.07
C GLN A 63 33.65 -5.70 10.05
N GLU A 64 32.72 -5.34 10.92
CA GLU A 64 32.15 -6.27 11.92
C GLU A 64 31.39 -7.43 11.28
N VAL A 65 30.50 -7.14 10.32
CA VAL A 65 29.67 -8.17 9.67
C VAL A 65 30.50 -9.09 8.78
N TRP A 66 31.51 -8.56 8.08
CA TRP A 66 32.30 -9.33 7.13
C TRP A 66 33.57 -9.96 7.73
N SER A 67 34.07 -9.45 8.87
CA SER A 67 35.23 -10.04 9.58
C SER A 67 34.88 -11.38 10.25
N ASN A 68 33.60 -11.61 10.58
CA ASN A 68 33.10 -12.87 11.11
C ASN A 68 32.54 -13.82 10.04
N PHE A 69 32.38 -13.37 8.78
CA PHE A 69 31.69 -14.11 7.71
C PHE A 69 32.41 -15.38 7.24
N SER A 70 33.69 -15.57 7.58
CA SER A 70 34.47 -16.75 7.16
C SER A 70 35.06 -17.55 8.33
N ARG A 71 34.73 -17.22 9.59
CA ARG A 71 35.34 -17.87 10.77
C ARG A 71 34.48 -18.97 11.40
N GLU A 72 33.23 -19.12 10.97
CA GLU A 72 32.30 -20.16 11.46
C GLU A 72 32.17 -21.36 10.48
N ILE A 73 33.08 -21.47 9.50
CA ILE A 73 33.17 -22.63 8.61
C ILE A 73 34.41 -23.45 9.00
N GLU A 74 34.36 -24.12 10.15
CA GLU A 74 35.22 -25.27 10.47
C GLU A 74 34.38 -26.38 11.12
#